data_AF-A0A2X1WM09-F1
#
_entry.id   AF-A0A2X1WM09-F1
#
_cell.length_a   1.000
_cell.length_b   1.000
_cell.length_c   1.000
_cell.angle_alpha   90.00
_cell.angle_beta   90.00
_cell.angle_gamma   90.00
#
_symmetry.space_group_name_H-M   'P 1'
#
loop_
_entity.id
_entity.type
_entity.pdbx_description
1 polymer ?
#
loop_
_entity_poly.entity_id
_entity_poly.type
_entity_poly.pdbx_seq_one_letter_code
_entity_poly.pdbx_strand_id
1 'polypeptide(L)'
;MNTYVDKNLIDSFQYTYDPLDASDLKELVQIKTSIGFWDFSELVSVNEEKLREVMGLEIDDDGNFYDPLSKDMDLDGIIDRNDADF
;
A
#
# COMPACT_ATOMS: atom_id res chain seq x y z
N MET A 1 12.88 -1.86 1.82
CA MET A 1 11.78 -1.31 2.63
C MET A 1 10.68 -2.34 2.68
N ASN A 2 10.22 -2.67 3.88
CA ASN A 2 9.15 -3.64 4.07
C ASN A 2 7.89 -2.88 4.53
N THR A 3 6.75 -3.27 4.01
CA THR A 3 5.43 -2.74 4.38
C THR A 3 4.69 -3.80 5.16
N TYR A 4 4.15 -3.42 6.32
CA TYR A 4 3.41 -4.33 7.21
C TYR A 4 2.03 -3.76 7.53
N VAL A 5 1.03 -4.63 7.60
CA VAL A 5 -0.32 -4.35 8.11
C VAL A 5 -0.61 -5.37 9.21
N ASP A 6 -0.94 -4.90 10.41
CA ASP A 6 -1.21 -5.76 11.57
C ASP A 6 -0.15 -6.86 11.81
N LYS A 7 1.12 -6.50 11.61
CA LYS A 7 2.31 -7.38 11.71
C LYS A 7 2.46 -8.42 10.58
N ASN A 8 1.53 -8.49 9.62
CA ASN A 8 1.68 -9.28 8.40
C ASN A 8 2.55 -8.52 7.41
N LEU A 9 3.51 -9.20 6.79
CA LEU A 9 4.33 -8.64 5.71
C LEU A 9 3.46 -8.56 4.44
N ILE A 10 3.25 -7.35 3.93
CA ILE A 10 2.48 -7.11 2.71
C ILE A 10 3.40 -6.99 1.51
N ASP A 11 4.45 -6.19 1.62
CA ASP A 11 5.42 -5.99 0.55
C ASP A 11 6.84 -5.85 1.09
N SER A 12 7.82 -6.24 0.28
CA SER A 12 9.24 -6.10 0.55
C SER A 12 9.95 -5.65 -0.72
N PHE A 13 10.43 -4.41 -0.72
CA PHE A 13 11.30 -3.87 -1.74
C PHE A 13 12.77 -3.93 -1.29
N GLN A 14 13.68 -4.39 -2.14
CA GLN A 14 15.12 -4.31 -1.87
C GLN A 14 15.72 -3.12 -2.61
N TYR A 15 16.49 -2.30 -1.89
CA TYR A 15 17.28 -1.22 -2.46
C TYR A 15 18.75 -1.48 -2.12
N THR A 16 19.61 -1.42 -3.14
CA THR A 16 21.06 -1.55 -2.99
C THR A 16 21.69 -0.21 -3.30
N TYR A 17 22.40 0.36 -2.33
CA TYR A 17 23.13 1.61 -2.49
C TYR A 17 24.44 1.36 -3.26
N ASP A 18 24.70 2.14 -4.31
CA ASP A 18 25.97 2.12 -5.05
C ASP A 18 26.82 3.36 -4.71
N PRO A 19 27.86 3.23 -3.89
CA PRO A 19 28.69 4.37 -3.48
C PRO A 19 29.54 4.99 -4.61
N LEU A 20 29.60 4.37 -5.79
CA LEU A 20 30.34 4.88 -6.96
C LEU A 20 29.47 5.73 -7.90
N ASP A 21 28.16 5.74 -7.73
CA ASP A 21 27.25 6.57 -8.50
C ASP A 21 27.10 7.96 -7.84
N ALA A 22 27.93 8.91 -8.26
CA ALA A 22 27.95 10.26 -7.71
C ALA A 22 26.68 11.10 -8.01
N SER A 23 25.75 10.60 -8.83
CA SER A 23 24.41 11.20 -9.01
C SER A 23 23.62 11.20 -7.68
N ASP A 24 23.85 10.18 -6.85
CA ASP A 24 23.16 9.96 -5.58
C ASP A 24 23.26 11.16 -4.63
N LEU A 25 24.41 11.83 -4.51
CA LEU A 25 24.55 12.93 -3.54
C LEU A 25 23.69 14.15 -3.86
N LYS A 26 23.55 14.49 -5.15
CA LYS A 26 22.72 15.63 -5.57
C LYS A 26 21.23 15.26 -5.49
N GLU A 27 20.90 14.04 -5.88
CA GLU A 27 19.54 13.50 -5.82
C GLU A 27 19.06 13.35 -4.37
N LEU A 28 19.92 12.94 -3.44
CA LEU A 28 19.62 12.86 -2.01
C LEU A 28 19.31 14.23 -1.39
N VAL A 29 20.01 15.30 -1.80
CA VAL A 29 19.71 16.66 -1.33
C VAL A 29 18.37 17.14 -1.88
N GLN A 30 18.06 16.83 -3.14
CA GLN A 30 16.74 17.09 -3.72
C GLN A 30 15.64 16.33 -2.95
N ILE A 31 15.77 15.02 -2.77
CA ILE A 31 14.81 14.18 -2.02
C ILE A 31 14.60 14.72 -0.61
N LYS A 32 15.67 15.05 0.13
CA LYS A 32 15.56 15.64 1.48
C LYS A 32 14.75 16.93 1.49
N THR A 33 14.92 17.77 0.47
CA THR A 33 14.19 19.03 0.35
C THR A 33 12.73 18.77 -0.01
N SER A 34 12.46 17.86 -0.95
CA SER A 34 11.13 17.48 -1.43
C SER A 34 10.27 16.83 -0.34
N ILE A 35 10.85 15.91 0.46
CA ILE A 35 10.15 15.22 1.56
C ILE A 35 9.57 16.23 2.56
N GLY A 36 10.22 17.38 2.74
CA GLY A 36 9.71 18.44 3.64
C GLY A 36 8.43 19.13 3.15
N PHE A 37 8.03 18.91 1.89
CA PHE A 37 6.81 19.48 1.29
C PHE A 37 5.68 18.47 1.11
N TRP A 38 5.93 17.18 1.35
CA TRP A 38 4.93 16.12 1.17
C TRP A 38 4.21 15.81 2.48
N ASP A 39 2.94 15.46 2.37
CA ASP A 39 2.19 14.87 3.47
C ASP A 39 2.59 13.41 3.67
N PHE A 40 2.43 12.89 4.89
CA PHE A 40 2.81 11.50 5.19
C PHE A 40 2.08 10.48 4.31
N SER A 41 0.81 10.75 3.95
CA SER A 41 0.01 9.92 3.05
C SER A 41 0.56 9.85 1.63
N GLU A 42 1.32 10.84 1.18
CA GLU A 42 1.97 10.83 -0.14
C GLU A 42 3.28 10.01 -0.13
N LEU A 43 3.86 9.81 1.06
CA LEU A 43 5.12 9.10 1.25
C LEU A 43 4.94 7.60 1.53
N VAL A 44 3.75 7.21 2.00
CA VAL A 44 3.47 5.85 2.46
C VAL A 44 2.14 5.38 1.90
N SER A 45 2.19 4.28 1.15
CA SER A 45 1.01 3.57 0.67
C SER A 45 1.15 2.07 0.91
N VAL A 46 0.00 1.39 0.95
CA VAL A 46 -0.07 -0.08 0.93
C VAL A 46 -0.44 -0.50 -0.48
N ASN A 47 0.27 -1.50 -1.01
CA ASN A 47 -0.04 -2.06 -2.32
C ASN A 47 -1.36 -2.87 -2.20
N GLU A 48 -2.43 -2.38 -2.83
CA GLU A 48 -3.76 -2.99 -2.80
C GLU A 48 -3.77 -4.44 -3.31
N GLU A 49 -3.08 -4.71 -4.42
CA GLU A 49 -3.00 -6.07 -4.98
C GLU A 49 -2.37 -7.04 -3.98
N LYS A 50 -1.24 -6.65 -3.37
CA LYS A 50 -0.56 -7.49 -2.37
C LYS A 50 -1.34 -7.58 -1.05
N LEU A 51 -2.04 -6.52 -0.65
CA LEU A 51 -2.91 -6.56 0.53
C LEU A 51 -4.02 -7.60 0.34
N ARG A 52 -4.66 -7.60 -0.83
CA ARG A 52 -5.69 -8.58 -1.19
C ARG A 52 -5.13 -9.99 -1.26
N GLU A 53 -3.95 -10.18 -1.84
CA GLU A 53 -3.30 -11.51 -1.92
C GLU A 53 -2.91 -12.07 -0.55
N VAL A 54 -2.38 -11.24 0.34
CA VAL A 54 -1.84 -11.68 1.64
C VAL A 54 -2.93 -11.78 2.70
N MET A 55 -3.86 -10.82 2.73
CA MET A 55 -4.85 -10.68 3.80
C MET A 55 -6.30 -10.81 3.34
N GLY A 56 -6.58 -10.79 2.02
CA GLY A 56 -7.95 -10.77 1.51
C GLY A 56 -8.69 -9.47 1.81
N LEU A 57 -7.98 -8.39 2.13
CA LEU A 57 -8.56 -7.09 2.43
C LEU A 57 -8.42 -6.14 1.24
N GLU A 58 -9.35 -5.21 1.14
CA GLU A 58 -9.35 -4.11 0.17
C GLU A 58 -9.28 -2.76 0.89
N ILE A 59 -8.97 -1.71 0.15
CA ILE A 59 -8.86 -0.33 0.64
C ILE A 59 -10.00 0.47 0.03
N ASP A 60 -10.79 1.18 0.85
CA ASP A 60 -11.85 2.06 0.35
C ASP A 60 -11.29 3.44 -0.06
N ASP A 61 -12.16 4.29 -0.65
CA ASP A 61 -11.80 5.65 -1.09
C ASP A 61 -11.29 6.55 0.06
N ASP A 62 -11.62 6.21 1.31
CA ASP A 62 -11.19 6.92 2.52
C ASP A 62 -9.87 6.35 3.08
N GLY A 63 -9.33 5.28 2.49
CA GLY A 63 -8.09 4.62 2.89
C GLY A 63 -8.25 3.58 4.01
N ASN A 64 -9.48 3.17 4.35
CA ASN A 64 -9.73 2.15 5.38
C ASN A 64 -9.63 0.75 4.80
N PHE A 65 -9.11 -0.19 5.59
CA PHE A 65 -9.09 -1.60 5.23
C PHE A 65 -10.41 -2.26 5.58
N TYR A 66 -10.97 -3.03 4.65
CA TYR A 66 -12.18 -3.82 4.86
C TYR A 66 -12.08 -5.20 4.23
N ASP A 67 -12.85 -6.14 4.77
CA ASP A 67 -13.05 -7.45 4.17
C ASP A 67 -14.22 -7.34 3.17
N PRO A 68 -13.99 -7.52 1.86
CA PRO A 68 -15.04 -7.41 0.85
C PRO A 68 -16.14 -8.47 1.04
N LEU A 69 -15.86 -9.58 1.73
CA LEU A 69 -16.84 -10.64 2.03
C LEU A 69 -17.58 -10.42 3.36
N SER A 70 -17.41 -9.26 4.00
CA SER A 70 -18.07 -8.96 5.29
C SER A 70 -19.41 -8.23 5.16
N LYS A 71 -19.74 -7.78 3.95
CA LYS A 71 -20.96 -7.03 3.64
C LYS A 71 -21.55 -7.55 2.33
N ASP A 72 -22.89 -7.52 2.27
CA ASP A 72 -23.66 -7.75 1.05
C ASP A 72 -23.52 -6.51 0.14
N MET A 73 -22.69 -6.62 -0.88
CA MET A 73 -22.28 -5.54 -1.77
C MET A 73 -23.12 -5.51 -3.06
N ASP A 74 -23.62 -6.66 -3.51
CA ASP A 74 -24.50 -6.74 -4.68
C ASP A 74 -26.01 -6.56 -4.34
N LEU A 75 -26.32 -6.51 -3.05
CA LEU A 75 -27.64 -6.29 -2.45
C LEU A 75 -28.65 -7.43 -2.73
N ASP A 76 -28.19 -8.67 -2.90
CA ASP A 76 -29.04 -9.84 -3.09
C ASP A 76 -29.58 -10.46 -1.78
N GLY A 77 -29.10 -9.98 -0.63
CA GLY A 77 -29.47 -10.43 0.70
C GLY A 77 -28.65 -11.61 1.23
N ILE A 78 -27.61 -12.05 0.52
CA ILE A 78 -26.73 -13.16 0.85
C ILE A 78 -25.29 -12.65 0.82
N ILE A 79 -24.59 -12.73 1.96
CA ILE A 79 -23.16 -12.45 1.98
C ILE A 79 -22.42 -13.62 1.34
N ASP A 80 -21.87 -13.44 0.14
CA ASP A 80 -21.14 -14.46 -0.61
C ASP A 80 -19.97 -13.90 -1.46
N ARG A 81 -19.39 -14.74 -2.32
CA ARG A 81 -18.22 -14.35 -3.12
C ARG A 81 -18.54 -13.35 -4.23
N ASN A 82 -19.80 -13.28 -4.67
CA ASN A 82 -20.24 -12.37 -5.71
C ASN A 82 -20.24 -10.92 -5.20
N ASP A 83 -20.29 -10.72 -3.87
CA ASP A 83 -20.08 -9.41 -3.23
C ASP A 83 -18.73 -8.76 -3.56
N ALA A 84 -17.74 -9.57 -3.94
CA ALA A 84 -16.39 -9.11 -4.28
C ALA A 84 -16.12 -9.06 -5.81
N ASP A 85 -17.03 -9.57 -6.63
CA ASP A 85 -16.87 -9.65 -8.10
C ASP A 85 -17.78 -8.61 -8.79
N PHE A 86 -17.34 -7.35 -8.86
CA PHE A 86 -18.05 -6.22 -9.50
C PHE A 86 -17.86 -6.12 -11.03
#